data_AF-A0A820JDA3-F1
#
_entry.id   AF-A0A820JDA3-F1
#
_cell.length_a   1.000
_cell.length_b   1.000
_cell.length_c   1.000
_cell.angle_alpha   90.00
_cell.angle_beta   90.00
_cell.angle_gamma   90.00
#
_symmetry.space_group_name_H-M   'P 1'
#
loop_
_entity.id
_entity.type
_entity.pdbx_description
1 polymer ?
#
loop_
_entity_poly.entity_id
_entity_poly.type
_entity_poly.pdbx_seq_one_letter_code
_entity_poly.pdbx_strand_id
1 'polypeptide(L)'
;MRFEERGRRFKHSSKPLPFHIVVNGLAGSGKSYVISIIEEMLSDFCISESAIRNRPRRRKGLLKLAHTGKAALNILGWTIHSALGMRPDNT
;
A
#
# COMPACT_ATOMS: atom_id res chain seq x y z
N MET A 1 26.07 30.37 36.20
CA MET A 1 26.17 29.33 35.15
C MET A 1 24.75 29.01 34.69
N ARG A 2 24.37 29.44 33.48
CA ARG A 2 23.00 29.35 32.96
C ARG A 2 22.96 28.18 31.98
N PHE A 3 22.32 27.07 32.35
CA PHE A 3 22.12 25.94 31.46
C PHE A 3 20.89 26.23 30.58
N GLU A 4 21.13 26.56 29.31
CA GLU A 4 20.07 26.59 28.29
C GLU A 4 19.75 25.16 27.87
N GLU A 5 18.66 24.60 28.40
CA GLU A 5 18.04 23.41 27.82
C GLU A 5 17.38 23.79 26.49
N ARG A 6 18.09 23.53 25.38
CA ARG A 6 17.49 23.51 24.05
C ARG A 6 16.57 22.29 23.93
N GLY A 7 15.35 22.41 24.45
CA GLY A 7 14.27 21.48 24.18
C GLY A 7 13.96 21.46 22.69
N ARG A 8 14.39 20.41 21.98
CA ARG A 8 13.89 20.12 20.63
C ARG A 8 12.42 19.74 20.76
N ARG A 9 11.54 20.69 20.49
CA ARG A 9 10.09 20.48 20.41
C ARG A 9 9.82 19.55 19.22
N PHE A 10 9.63 18.26 19.46
CA PHE A 10 9.17 17.33 18.43
C PHE A 10 7.77 17.75 17.99
N LYS A 11 7.65 18.30 16.77
CA LYS A 11 6.36 18.48 16.12
C LYS A 11 5.79 17.08 15.88
N HIS A 12 4.81 16.67 16.69
CA HIS A 12 4.00 15.50 16.38
C HIS A 12 3.28 15.75 15.06
N SER A 13 3.79 15.18 13.96
CA SER A 13 3.01 15.10 12.72
C SER A 13 1.83 14.18 12.99
N SER A 14 0.62 14.72 12.97
CA SER A 14 -0.64 14.02 13.27
C SER A 14 -1.04 12.96 12.22
N LYS A 15 -0.16 12.65 11.26
CA LYS A 15 -0.41 11.63 10.25
C LYS A 15 0.35 10.36 10.65
N PRO A 16 -0.36 9.24 10.91
CA PRO A 16 0.32 7.97 11.11
C PRO A 16 1.14 7.65 9.86
N LEU A 17 2.34 7.11 10.07
CA LEU A 17 3.18 6.64 8.97
C LEU A 17 2.47 5.49 8.24
N PRO A 18 2.71 5.34 6.92
CA PRO A 18 2.22 4.18 6.19
C PRO A 18 2.72 2.88 6.84
N PHE A 19 1.82 1.91 6.97
CA PHE A 19 2.15 0.59 7.47
C PHE A 19 2.74 -0.25 6.34
N HIS A 20 3.98 -0.71 6.50
CA HIS A 20 4.71 -1.50 5.51
C HIS A 20 4.87 -2.95 5.99
N ILE A 21 4.46 -3.91 5.16
CA ILE A 21 4.60 -5.35 5.42
C ILE A 21 5.43 -5.98 4.30
N VAL A 22 6.38 -6.84 4.65
CA VAL A 22 7.13 -7.66 3.71
C VAL A 22 6.85 -9.13 4.02
N VAL A 23 6.39 -9.89 3.02
CA VAL A 23 6.08 -11.32 3.15
C VAL A 23 7.08 -12.13 2.33
N ASN A 24 7.98 -12.85 3.01
CA ASN A 24 9.03 -13.65 2.38
C ASN A 24 8.82 -15.16 2.60
N GLY A 25 9.36 -15.98 1.70
CA GLY A 25 9.28 -17.44 1.78
C GLY A 25 9.65 -18.13 0.47
N LEU A 26 9.97 -19.42 0.53
CA LEU A 26 10.32 -20.24 -0.64
C LEU A 26 9.15 -20.41 -1.63
N ALA A 27 9.43 -20.87 -2.86
CA ALA A 27 8.37 -21.20 -3.82
C ALA A 27 7.38 -22.22 -3.21
N GLY A 28 6.08 -22.06 -3.50
CA GLY A 28 5.03 -22.93 -2.95
C GLY A 28 4.62 -22.66 -1.50
N SER A 29 5.26 -21.74 -0.79
CA SER A 29 4.96 -21.45 0.63
C SER A 29 3.64 -20.71 0.92
N GLY A 30 2.75 -20.57 -0.08
CA GLY A 30 1.45 -19.90 0.10
C GLY A 30 1.48 -18.37 0.21
N LYS A 31 2.56 -17.67 -0.18
CA LYS A 31 2.63 -16.20 -0.09
C LYS A 31 1.47 -15.49 -0.79
N SER A 32 1.12 -15.92 -2.00
CA SER A 32 0.00 -15.36 -2.75
C SER A 32 -1.34 -15.52 -2.02
N TYR A 33 -1.52 -16.63 -1.29
CA TYR A 33 -2.71 -16.90 -0.48
C TYR A 33 -2.80 -15.96 0.74
N VAL A 34 -1.68 -15.70 1.42
CA VAL A 34 -1.65 -14.71 2.51
C VAL A 34 -2.01 -13.32 1.99
N ILE A 35 -1.46 -12.93 0.83
CA ILE A 35 -1.77 -11.64 0.20
C ILE A 35 -3.25 -11.54 -0.18
N SER A 36 -3.88 -12.61 -0.69
CA SER A 36 -5.30 -12.58 -1.03
C SER A 36 -6.21 -12.39 0.19
N ILE A 37 -5.87 -12.99 1.34
CA ILE A 37 -6.60 -12.76 2.60
C ILE A 37 -6.47 -11.29 3.03
N ILE A 38 -5.26 -10.71 2.96
CA ILE A 38 -5.06 -9.30 3.28
C ILE A 38 -5.90 -8.41 2.35
N GLU A 39 -5.95 -8.74 1.06
CA GLU A 39 -6.80 -8.05 0.08
C GLU A 39 -8.29 -8.10 0.44
N GLU A 40 -8.80 -9.27 0.82
CA GLU A 40 -10.19 -9.46 1.24
C GLU A 40 -10.51 -8.60 2.47
N MET A 41 -9.68 -8.68 3.51
CA MET A 41 -9.85 -7.89 4.73
C MET A 41 -9.79 -6.37 4.48
N LEU A 42 -8.89 -5.93 3.60
CA LEU A 42 -8.78 -4.51 3.22
C LEU A 42 -9.97 -4.05 2.39
N SER A 43 -10.51 -4.91 1.53
CA SER A 43 -11.69 -4.60 0.71
C SER A 43 -12.91 -4.36 1.60
N ASP A 44 -13.15 -5.23 2.57
CA ASP A 44 -14.23 -5.09 3.55
C ASP A 44 -14.07 -3.82 4.41
N PHE A 45 -12.83 -3.52 4.83
CA PHE A 45 -12.55 -2.31 5.59
C PHE A 45 -12.81 -1.03 4.76
N CYS A 46 -12.42 -1.02 3.48
CA CYS A 46 -12.67 0.12 2.59
C CYS A 46 -14.17 0.32 2.30
N ILE A 47 -14.93 -0.77 2.19
CA ILE A 47 -16.39 -0.73 1.99
C ILE A 47 -17.07 -0.18 3.25
N SER A 48 -16.74 -0.70 4.44
CA SER A 48 -17.39 -0.31 5.69
C SER A 48 -17.18 1.17 6.06
N GLU A 49 -15.98 1.72 5.86
CA GLU A 49 -15.73 3.15 6.12
C GLU A 49 -16.52 4.07 5.18
N SER A 50 -16.75 3.63 3.93
CA SER A 50 -17.47 4.42 2.94
C SER A 50 -18.98 4.52 3.23
N ALA A 51 -19.55 3.51 3.91
CA ALA A 51 -20.94 3.52 4.35
C ALA A 51 -21.19 4.46 5.54
N ILE A 52 -20.18 4.71 6.38
CA ILE A 52 -20.35 5.44 7.64
C ILE A 52 -20.28 6.97 7.47
N ARG A 53 -19.57 7.49 6.45
CA ARG A 53 -19.12 8.90 6.48
C ARG A 53 -19.72 9.89 5.49
N ASN A 54 -20.64 9.53 4.57
CA ASN A 54 -21.29 10.47 3.63
C ASN A 54 -20.35 11.54 3.03
N ARG A 55 -19.07 11.20 2.82
CA ARG A 55 -18.04 12.11 2.28
C ARG A 55 -17.82 11.83 0.79
N PRO A 56 -17.52 12.85 -0.02
CA PRO A 56 -17.31 12.69 -1.46
C PRO A 56 -16.20 11.66 -1.71
N ARG A 57 -16.58 10.63 -2.45
CA ARG A 57 -15.85 9.39 -2.74
C ARG A 57 -14.43 9.66 -3.28
N ARG A 58 -13.41 9.69 -2.43
CA ARG A 58 -12.12 9.10 -2.84
C ARG A 58 -12.28 7.61 -2.63
N ARG A 59 -12.66 6.89 -3.70
CA ARG A 59 -12.66 5.42 -3.69
C ARG A 59 -11.29 4.99 -3.17
N LYS A 60 -11.24 4.43 -1.96
CA LYS A 60 -10.05 3.74 -1.47
C LYS A 60 -9.95 2.48 -2.32
N GLY A 61 -9.17 2.56 -3.39
CA GLY A 61 -8.94 1.47 -4.31
C GLY A 61 -7.75 0.66 -3.83
N LEU A 62 -7.89 -0.67 -3.86
CA LEU A 62 -6.75 -1.56 -3.74
C LEU A 62 -6.02 -1.60 -5.09
N LEU A 63 -4.73 -1.24 -5.09
CA LEU A 63 -3.87 -1.31 -6.28
C LEU A 63 -2.91 -2.48 -6.15
N LYS A 64 -3.07 -3.49 -7.01
CA LYS A 64 -2.22 -4.68 -7.07
C LYS A 64 -1.17 -4.54 -8.16
N LEU A 65 0.09 -4.69 -7.77
CA LEU A 65 1.24 -4.50 -8.65
C LEU A 65 2.16 -5.71 -8.66
N ALA A 66 2.75 -6.00 -9.82
CA ALA A 66 3.83 -6.98 -9.94
C ALA A 66 4.92 -6.49 -10.90
N HIS A 67 6.11 -7.11 -10.84
CA HIS A 67 7.25 -6.72 -11.67
C HIS A 67 7.13 -7.20 -13.13
N THR A 68 6.49 -8.36 -13.38
CA THR A 68 6.30 -8.96 -14.72
C THR A 68 4.84 -9.04 -15.10
N GLY A 69 4.56 -9.04 -16.41
CA GLY A 69 3.19 -9.17 -16.94
C GLY A 69 2.49 -10.46 -16.50
N LYS A 70 3.21 -11.60 -16.51
CA LYS A 70 2.65 -12.89 -16.07
C LYS A 70 2.29 -12.90 -14.59
N ALA A 71 3.13 -12.31 -13.73
CA ALA A 71 2.83 -12.20 -12.30
C ALA A 71 1.67 -11.24 -12.03
N ALA A 72 1.60 -10.12 -12.76
CA ALA A 72 0.48 -9.18 -12.67
C ALA A 72 -0.84 -9.83 -13.07
N LEU A 73 -0.85 -10.63 -14.15
CA LEU A 73 -2.01 -11.39 -14.59
C LEU A 73 -2.50 -12.37 -13.51
N ASN A 74 -1.58 -13.09 -12.87
CA ASN A 74 -1.92 -14.05 -11.82
C ASN A 74 -2.63 -13.43 -10.60
N ILE A 75 -2.36 -12.16 -10.31
CA ILE A 75 -2.99 -11.44 -9.19
C ILE A 75 -4.11 -10.50 -9.66
N LEU A 76 -4.51 -10.55 -10.94
CA LEU A 76 -5.47 -9.61 -11.56
C LEU A 76 -5.09 -8.14 -11.31
N GLY A 77 -3.80 -7.84 -11.40
CA GLY A 77 -3.22 -6.53 -11.15
C GLY A 77 -2.51 -5.95 -12.38
N TRP A 78 -1.74 -4.89 -12.16
CA TRP A 78 -0.96 -4.22 -13.20
C TRP A 78 0.53 -4.44 -12.99
N THR A 79 1.33 -4.24 -14.03
CA THR A 79 2.78 -4.14 -13.80
C THR A 79 3.12 -2.81 -13.11
N ILE A 80 4.19 -2.78 -12.31
CA ILE A 80 4.67 -1.54 -11.68
C ILE A 80 4.92 -0.46 -12.74
N HIS A 81 5.53 -0.84 -13.87
CA HIS A 81 5.80 0.08 -14.99
C HIS A 81 4.50 0.67 -15.56
N SER A 82 3.53 -0.18 -15.90
CA SER A 82 2.24 0.27 -16.44
C SER A 82 1.49 1.18 -15.46
N ALA A 83 1.49 0.85 -14.16
CA ALA A 83 0.79 1.62 -13.15
C ALA A 83 1.42 3.00 -12.87
N LEU A 84 2.74 3.11 -13.02
CA LEU A 84 3.46 4.37 -12.85
C LEU A 84 3.61 5.15 -14.18
N GLY A 85 3.06 4.64 -15.29
CA GLY A 85 3.18 5.26 -16.60
C GLY A 85 4.61 5.24 -17.18
N MET A 86 5.47 4.34 -16.68
CA MET A 86 6.81 4.15 -17.20
C MET A 86 6.73 3.47 -18.56
N ARG A 87 7.17 4.17 -19.59
CA ARG A 87 7.34 3.60 -20.93
C ARG A 87 8.81 3.21 -21.08
N PRO A 88 9.12 2.10 -21.76
CA PRO A 88 10.48 1.90 -22.24
C PRO A 88 10.82 3.09 -23.14
N ASP A 89 11.95 3.74 -22.89
CA ASP A 89 12.41 4.85 -23.72
C ASP A 89 12.51 4.34 -25.16
N ASN A 90 11.80 5.00 -26.09
CA ASN A 90 11.87 4.69 -27.51
C ASN A 90 13.31 4.91 -27.99
N THR A 91 14.08 3.83 -28.13
CA THR A 91 15.23 3.76 -29.05
C THR A 91 14.77 3.54 -30.47
#